data_AF-A0A154MQM6-F1
#
_entry.id   AF-A0A154MQM6-F1
#
_cell.length_a   1.000
_cell.length_b   1.000
_cell.length_c   1.000
_cell.angle_alpha   90.00
_cell.angle_beta   90.00
_cell.angle_gamma   90.00
#
_symmetry.space_group_name_H-M   'P 1'
#
loop_
_entity.id
_entity.type
_entity.pdbx_description
1 polymer ?
#
loop_
_entity_poly.entity_id
_entity_poly.type
_entity_poly.pdbx_seq_one_letter_code
_entity_poly.pdbx_strand_id
1 'polypeptide(L)'
;MITRMSSDDTENVSAAALAELTPEQRKARLGLALLPLVQKHQPILAVHVTKKLLELDDDEVLALLENDSRLERKIDEATTELAHRQVE
;
A
#
# COMPACT_ATOMS: atom_id res chain seq x y z
N MET A 1 5.79 36.37 -8.28
CA MET A 1 4.87 35.41 -8.93
C MET A 1 4.32 34.52 -7.83
N ILE A 2 3.09 34.80 -7.42
CA ILE A 2 2.35 34.08 -6.37
C ILE A 2 1.70 32.85 -7.00
N THR A 3 2.12 31.66 -6.59
CA THR A 3 1.27 30.46 -6.70
C THR A 3 1.09 29.89 -5.31
N ARG A 4 0.02 30.37 -4.69
CA ARG A 4 -0.70 29.71 -3.62
C ARG A 4 -1.37 28.49 -4.26
N MET A 5 -0.91 27.28 -3.95
CA MET A 5 -1.69 26.05 -4.11
C MET A 5 -1.49 25.27 -2.81
N SER A 6 -2.46 25.33 -1.90
CA SER A 6 -3.37 24.20 -1.62
C SER A 6 -2.62 23.12 -0.85
N SER A 7 -2.58 23.09 0.48
CA SER A 7 -3.75 22.82 1.35
C SER A 7 -4.66 21.71 0.80
N ASP A 8 -4.06 20.59 0.39
CA ASP A 8 -4.70 19.27 0.25
C ASP A 8 -3.65 18.17 0.48
N ASP A 9 -2.91 18.23 1.60
CA ASP A 9 -1.91 17.21 1.96
C ASP A 9 -2.53 16.04 2.74
N THR A 10 -3.86 15.96 2.74
CA THR A 10 -4.62 15.02 3.57
C THR A 10 -5.50 14.17 2.66
N GLU A 11 -5.14 12.89 2.60
CA GLU A 11 -6.04 11.74 2.33
C GLU A 11 -6.09 11.12 0.94
N ASN A 12 -5.65 11.75 -0.16
CA ASN A 12 -5.68 11.07 -1.47
C ASN A 12 -4.29 10.71 -2.01
N VAL A 13 -3.94 9.42 -1.98
CA VAL A 13 -2.78 8.88 -2.69
C VAL A 13 -2.97 9.16 -4.19
N SER A 14 -2.44 10.29 -4.65
CA SER A 14 -2.59 10.76 -6.03
C SER A 14 -1.26 10.66 -6.76
N ALA A 15 -1.28 10.23 -8.03
CA ALA A 15 -0.07 10.04 -8.84
C ALA A 15 0.82 11.30 -8.89
N ALA A 16 0.24 12.50 -8.83
CA ALA A 16 0.98 13.77 -8.77
C ALA A 16 1.76 13.93 -7.45
N ALA A 17 1.14 13.63 -6.31
CA ALA A 17 1.80 13.66 -5.00
C ALA A 17 2.88 12.58 -4.87
N LEU A 18 2.67 11.41 -5.51
CA LEU A 18 3.69 10.38 -5.61
C LEU A 18 4.86 10.83 -6.50
N ALA A 19 4.60 11.53 -7.61
CA ALA A 19 5.64 11.96 -8.55
C ALA A 19 6.71 12.86 -7.90
N GLU A 20 6.31 13.69 -6.93
CA GLU A 20 7.21 14.58 -6.18
C GLU A 20 8.04 13.85 -5.09
N LEU A 21 7.65 12.63 -4.75
CA LEU A 21 8.31 11.80 -3.74
C LEU A 21 9.38 10.89 -4.37
N THR A 22 10.40 10.55 -3.58
CA THR A 22 11.37 9.52 -3.95
C THR A 22 10.69 8.15 -4.03
N PRO A 23 11.21 7.18 -4.80
CA PRO A 23 10.60 5.85 -4.94
C PRO A 23 10.37 5.15 -3.58
N GLU A 24 11.27 5.35 -2.60
CA GLU A 24 11.08 4.85 -1.24
C GLU A 24 9.90 5.53 -0.52
N GLN A 25 9.75 6.84 -0.67
CA GLN A 25 8.67 7.62 -0.06
C GLN A 25 7.30 7.29 -0.70
N ARG A 26 7.26 7.01 -2.01
CA ARG A 26 6.04 6.56 -2.71
C ARG A 26 5.51 5.27 -2.13
N LYS A 27 6.39 4.26 -2.02
CA LYS A 27 6.06 2.98 -1.38
C LYS A 27 5.64 3.16 0.08
N ALA A 28 6.30 4.04 0.83
CA ALA A 28 5.88 4.33 2.20
C ALA A 28 4.46 4.92 2.26
N ARG A 29 4.12 5.88 1.40
CA ARG A 29 2.77 6.47 1.33
C ARG A 29 1.71 5.45 0.92
N LEU A 30 1.99 4.65 -0.12
CA LEU A 30 1.12 3.56 -0.56
C LEU A 30 0.92 2.53 0.56
N GLY A 31 1.98 2.22 1.30
CA GLY A 31 1.95 1.30 2.43
C GLY A 31 1.07 1.76 3.57
N LEU A 32 1.17 3.05 3.91
CA LEU A 32 0.32 3.66 4.93
C LEU A 32 -1.15 3.67 4.53
N ALA A 33 -1.46 3.77 3.23
CA ALA A 33 -2.83 3.68 2.72
C ALA A 33 -3.35 2.23 2.68
N LEU A 34 -2.49 1.26 2.31
CA LEU A 34 -2.83 -0.16 2.29
C LEU A 34 -3.01 -0.76 3.68
N LEU A 35 -2.18 -0.35 4.64
CA LEU A 35 -2.14 -0.94 5.98
C LEU A 35 -3.50 -1.01 6.67
N PRO A 36 -4.33 0.06 6.74
CA PRO A 36 -5.64 -0.02 7.37
C PRO A 36 -6.61 -0.96 6.63
N LEU A 37 -6.49 -1.11 5.31
CA LEU A 37 -7.30 -2.06 4.55
C LEU A 37 -6.88 -3.49 4.88
N VAL A 38 -5.57 -3.78 4.81
CA VAL A 38 -5.01 -5.08 5.16
C VAL A 38 -5.33 -5.43 6.62
N GLN A 39 -5.26 -4.48 7.53
CA GLN A 39 -5.52 -4.68 8.97
C GLN A 39 -6.99 -5.03 9.26
N LYS A 40 -7.95 -4.61 8.42
CA LYS A 40 -9.35 -5.06 8.53
C LYS A 40 -9.49 -6.56 8.28
N HIS A 41 -8.69 -7.12 7.36
CA HIS A 41 -8.73 -8.55 7.01
C HIS A 41 -7.80 -9.38 7.89
N GLN A 42 -6.56 -8.93 8.08
CA GLN A 42 -5.51 -9.66 8.79
C GLN A 42 -4.79 -8.75 9.79
N PRO A 43 -5.37 -8.49 10.98
CA PRO A 43 -4.79 -7.55 11.94
C PRO A 43 -3.46 -8.03 12.55
N ILE A 44 -3.26 -9.34 12.64
CA ILE A 44 -2.08 -9.97 13.27
C ILE A 44 -0.81 -9.76 12.44
N LEU A 45 -0.91 -9.96 11.13
CA LEU A 45 0.22 -9.90 10.20
C LEU A 45 0.15 -8.70 9.25
N ALA A 46 -0.73 -7.73 9.50
CA ALA A 46 -0.99 -6.61 8.61
C ALA A 46 0.29 -5.92 8.13
N VAL A 47 1.21 -5.59 9.05
CA VAL A 47 2.47 -4.92 8.72
C VAL A 47 3.35 -5.79 7.80
N HIS A 48 3.42 -7.10 8.04
CA HIS A 48 4.23 -8.02 7.26
C HIS A 48 3.63 -8.29 5.88
N VAL A 49 2.31 -8.47 5.81
CA VAL A 49 1.54 -8.64 4.57
C VAL A 49 1.63 -7.36 3.73
N THR A 50 1.38 -6.19 4.32
CA THR A 50 1.55 -4.90 3.64
C THR A 50 2.97 -4.71 3.15
N LYS A 51 3.99 -5.07 3.95
CA LYS A 51 5.39 -5.02 3.50
C LYS A 51 5.64 -5.93 2.30
N LYS A 52 5.07 -7.14 2.28
CA LYS A 52 5.13 -8.06 1.13
C LYS A 52 4.45 -7.49 -0.10
N LEU A 53 3.27 -6.87 0.07
CA LEU A 53 2.54 -6.21 -1.02
C LEU A 53 3.30 -4.98 -1.56
N LEU A 54 4.07 -4.28 -0.72
CA LEU A 54 4.91 -3.14 -1.15
C LEU A 54 6.17 -3.53 -1.92
N GLU A 55 6.52 -4.82 -1.98
CA GLU A 55 7.59 -5.29 -2.86
C GLU A 55 7.20 -5.20 -4.34
N LEU A 56 5.90 -5.09 -4.64
CA LEU A 56 5.35 -4.87 -5.97
C LEU A 56 5.63 -3.44 -6.48
N ASP A 57 5.34 -3.21 -7.77
CA ASP A 57 5.41 -1.91 -8.40
C ASP A 57 4.31 -0.95 -7.90
N ASP A 58 4.59 0.36 -7.96
CA ASP A 58 3.65 1.40 -7.50
C ASP A 58 2.27 1.30 -8.19
N ASP A 59 2.27 0.98 -9.49
CA ASP A 59 1.06 0.83 -10.32
C ASP A 59 0.21 -0.37 -9.88
N GLU A 60 0.86 -1.48 -9.57
CA GLU A 60 0.19 -2.69 -9.10
C GLU A 60 -0.40 -2.46 -7.70
N VAL A 61 0.30 -1.72 -6.83
CA VAL A 61 -0.21 -1.36 -5.50
C VAL A 61 -1.40 -0.40 -5.59
N LEU A 62 -1.35 0.59 -6.49
CA LEU A 62 -2.48 1.47 -6.77
C LEU A 62 -3.70 0.66 -7.25
N ALA A 63 -3.50 -0.28 -8.18
CA ALA A 63 -4.57 -1.14 -8.66
C ALA A 63 -5.19 -2.02 -7.54
N LEU A 64 -4.46 -2.34 -6.47
CA LEU A 64 -5.01 -3.00 -5.29
C LEU A 64 -5.87 -2.06 -4.44
N LEU A 65 -5.47 -0.79 -4.32
CA LEU A 65 -6.26 0.22 -3.62
C LEU A 65 -7.56 0.55 -4.38
N GLU A 66 -7.56 0.41 -5.71
CA GLU A 66 -8.75 0.60 -6.56
C GLU A 66 -9.66 -0.64 -6.60
N ASN A 67 -9.21 -1.79 -6.10
CA ASN A 67 -9.95 -3.05 -6.20
C ASN A 67 -9.85 -3.90 -4.93
N ASP A 68 -10.82 -3.75 -4.03
CA ASP A 68 -10.89 -4.50 -2.77
C ASP A 68 -10.84 -6.02 -2.97
N SER A 69 -11.54 -6.57 -3.96
CA SER A 69 -11.52 -8.03 -4.21
C SER A 69 -10.13 -8.53 -4.62
N ARG A 70 -9.37 -7.75 -5.38
CA ARG A 70 -7.98 -8.08 -5.74
C ARG A 70 -7.09 -7.97 -4.51
N LEU A 71 -7.28 -6.93 -3.70
CA LEU A 71 -6.54 -6.73 -2.45
C LEU A 71 -6.74 -7.90 -1.48
N GLU A 72 -7.98 -8.32 -1.23
CA GLU A 72 -8.30 -9.45 -0.35
C GLU A 72 -7.58 -10.73 -0.78
N ARG A 73 -7.66 -11.09 -2.07
CA ARG A 73 -6.97 -12.28 -2.60
C ARG A 73 -5.46 -12.22 -2.38
N LYS A 74 -4.89 -11.05 -2.57
CA LYS A 74 -3.45 -10.83 -2.40
C LYS A 74 -3.02 -10.84 -0.95
N ILE A 75 -3.86 -10.35 -0.04
CA ILE A 75 -3.67 -10.47 1.41
C ILE A 75 -3.65 -11.94 1.79
N ASP A 76 -4.57 -12.74 1.27
CA ASP A 76 -4.68 -14.18 1.58
C ASP A 76 -3.46 -14.97 1.04
N GLU A 77 -3.05 -14.70 -0.21
CA GLU A 77 -1.82 -15.26 -0.78
C GLU A 77 -0.59 -14.88 0.05
N ALA A 78 -0.39 -13.60 0.34
CA ALA A 78 0.74 -13.14 1.12
C ALA A 78 0.73 -13.69 2.56
N THR A 79 -0.45 -13.83 3.17
CA THR A 79 -0.60 -14.44 4.50
C THR A 79 -0.22 -15.92 4.45
N THR A 80 -0.70 -16.65 3.45
CA THR A 80 -0.37 -18.06 3.23
C THR A 80 1.11 -18.24 2.96
N GLU A 81 1.72 -17.41 2.12
CA GLU A 81 3.16 -17.43 1.85
C GLU A 81 3.99 -17.14 3.10
N LEU A 82 3.59 -16.16 3.92
CA LEU A 82 4.26 -15.87 5.19
C LEU A 82 4.07 -16.99 6.21
N ALA A 83 2.93 -17.68 6.20
CA ALA A 83 2.72 -18.87 7.01
C ALA A 83 3.61 -20.02 6.52
N HIS A 84 3.75 -20.23 5.21
CA HIS A 84 4.59 -21.27 4.63
C HIS A 84 6.08 -21.01 4.81
N ARG A 85 6.53 -19.77 4.61
CA ARG A 85 7.94 -19.36 4.70
C ARG A 85 8.51 -19.43 6.12
N GLN A 86 7.66 -19.44 7.15
CA GLN A 86 8.09 -19.61 8.55
C GLN A 86 8.33 -21.09 8.94
N VAL A 87 8.15 -22.05 8.02
CA VAL A 87 8.23 -23.49 8.31
C VAL A 87 9.47 -24.17 7.72
N GLU A 88 10.43 -23.44 7.15
CA GLU A 88 11.71 -24.00 6.67
C GLU A 88 12.92 -23.60 7.51
#